data_AF-A0AA36H4Q6-F1
#
_entry.id   AF-A0AA36H4Q6-F1
#
_cell.length_a   1.000
_cell.length_b   1.000
_cell.length_c   1.000
_cell.angle_alpha   90.00
_cell.angle_beta   90.00
_cell.angle_gamma   90.00
#
_symmetry.space_group_name_H-M   'P 1'
#
loop_
_entity.id
_entity.type
_entity.pdbx_description
1 polymer ?
#
loop_
_entity_poly.entity_id
_entity_poly.type
_entity_poly.pdbx_seq_one_letter_code
_entity_poly.pdbx_strand_id
1 'polypeptide(L)'
;MKPHLFRYQGANLETTRTPCRFWTALLTEHFRPINRGVHFRQRWILKNDTMPSKYKDDNQTATYMPTLRYHNTSHVGPVGHTAKCIVDPLKVKYPNLIRCYDEFHFPDKFHNNYTLYRLEPKFGVVRHYRDVHLGSWGQIWLKEVEDMGNFLMTDCPARWKDTLCENVQKRLHYIYGDKR
;
A
#
# COMPACT_ATOMS: atom_id res chain seq x y z
N MET A 1 30.86 14.66 6.55
CA MET A 1 30.26 13.32 6.33
C MET A 1 29.82 13.22 4.88
N LYS A 2 30.36 12.28 4.11
CA LYS A 2 29.99 12.08 2.71
C LYS A 2 28.64 11.36 2.63
N PRO A 3 27.69 11.80 1.78
CA PRO A 3 26.47 11.04 1.55
C PRO A 3 26.85 9.74 0.83
N HIS A 4 26.56 8.60 1.46
CA HIS A 4 26.62 7.31 0.77
C HIS A 4 25.49 7.30 -0.27
N LEU A 5 25.83 7.74 -1.49
CA LEU A 5 25.07 7.46 -2.70
C LEU A 5 25.01 5.94 -2.84
N PHE A 6 23.90 5.32 -2.44
CA PHE A 6 23.62 3.95 -2.85
C PHE A 6 23.35 4.01 -4.36
N ARG A 7 24.38 3.71 -5.16
CA ARG A 7 24.17 3.27 -6.54
C ARG A 7 23.36 1.99 -6.46
N TYR A 8 22.09 2.07 -6.85
CA TYR A 8 21.29 0.91 -7.20
C TYR A 8 21.96 0.27 -8.43
N GLN A 9 22.95 -0.59 -8.19
CA GLN A 9 23.44 -1.50 -9.21
C GLN A 9 22.30 -2.49 -9.43
N GLY A 10 21.74 -2.47 -10.64
CA GLY A 10 20.63 -3.30 -11.03
C GLY A 10 20.94 -4.76 -10.70
N ALA A 11 20.39 -5.24 -9.60
CA ALA A 11 20.13 -6.65 -9.49
C ALA A 11 19.20 -6.98 -10.65
N ASN A 12 19.61 -7.91 -11.50
CA ASN A 12 18.73 -8.66 -12.40
C ASN A 12 17.71 -9.38 -11.52
N LEU A 13 16.75 -8.64 -10.99
CA LEU A 13 15.58 -9.15 -10.30
C LEU A 13 14.62 -9.53 -11.41
N GLU A 14 14.74 -10.79 -11.82
CA GLU A 14 13.91 -11.39 -12.85
C GLU A 14 12.43 -10.98 -12.71
N THR A 15 11.85 -10.74 -13.87
CA THR A 15 10.45 -10.42 -14.18
C THR A 15 9.43 -11.47 -13.72
N THR A 16 9.83 -12.43 -12.87
CA THR A 16 9.09 -13.65 -12.51
C THR A 16 8.58 -13.66 -11.06
N ARG A 17 9.01 -12.72 -10.20
CA ARG A 17 8.53 -12.67 -8.80
C ARG A 17 7.19 -11.93 -8.71
N THR A 18 6.18 -12.58 -8.12
CA THR A 18 4.92 -11.90 -7.76
C THR A 18 5.22 -10.73 -6.80
N PRO A 19 4.40 -9.66 -6.75
CA PRO A 19 4.63 -8.53 -5.85
C PRO A 19 4.87 -8.94 -4.39
N CYS A 20 4.14 -9.95 -3.88
CA CYS A 20 4.38 -10.49 -2.55
C CYS A 20 5.77 -11.12 -2.40
N ARG A 21 6.22 -11.93 -3.37
CA ARG A 21 7.57 -12.53 -3.33
C ARG A 21 8.67 -11.47 -3.46
N PHE A 22 8.43 -10.42 -4.23
CA PHE A 22 9.32 -9.27 -4.29
C PHE A 22 9.45 -8.60 -2.92
N TRP A 23 8.34 -8.27 -2.26
CA TRP A 23 8.38 -7.63 -0.94
C TRP A 23 8.99 -8.54 0.13
N THR A 24 8.64 -9.83 0.15
CA THR A 24 9.24 -10.79 1.08
C THR A 24 10.74 -10.92 0.87
N ALA A 25 11.20 -11.01 -0.38
CA ALA A 25 12.62 -11.06 -0.70
C ALA A 25 13.32 -9.75 -0.33
N LEU A 26 12.74 -8.60 -0.68
CA LEU A 26 13.28 -7.28 -0.31
C LEU A 26 13.43 -7.14 1.21
N LEU A 27 12.41 -7.57 1.98
CA LEU A 27 12.45 -7.54 3.43
C LEU A 27 13.49 -8.52 3.99
N THR A 28 13.59 -9.73 3.44
CA THR A 28 14.43 -10.80 3.99
C THR A 28 15.90 -10.66 3.58
N GLU A 29 16.15 -10.32 2.33
CA GLU A 29 17.49 -10.25 1.74
C GLU A 29 18.15 -8.89 1.96
N HIS A 30 17.36 -7.80 2.00
CA HIS A 30 17.92 -6.45 2.10
C HIS A 30 17.66 -5.76 3.44
N PHE A 31 16.46 -5.85 4.01
CA PHE A 31 16.13 -5.07 5.21
C PHE A 31 16.35 -5.81 6.53
N ARG A 32 16.13 -7.12 6.58
CA ARG A 32 16.34 -7.96 7.77
C ARG A 32 17.83 -8.04 8.18
N PRO A 33 18.80 -8.21 7.27
CA PRO A 33 20.22 -8.31 7.64
C PRO A 33 20.78 -6.99 8.20
N ILE A 34 20.20 -5.86 7.79
CA ILE A 34 20.59 -4.52 8.27
C ILE A 34 19.66 -3.99 9.37
N ASN A 35 18.78 -4.83 9.90
CA ASN A 35 17.85 -4.53 10.99
C ASN A 35 16.98 -3.29 10.69
N ARG A 36 16.27 -3.31 9.56
CA ARG A 36 15.43 -2.20 9.10
C ARG A 36 14.01 -2.62 8.71
N GLY A 37 13.10 -1.66 8.78
CA GLY A 37 11.77 -1.73 8.17
C GLY A 37 11.64 -0.72 7.05
N VAL A 38 10.54 -0.78 6.30
CA VAL A 38 10.26 0.14 5.20
C VAL A 38 9.04 0.96 5.53
N HIS A 39 9.13 2.27 5.34
CA HIS A 39 8.04 3.21 5.50
C HIS A 39 7.67 3.84 4.15
N PHE A 40 6.38 3.81 3.81
CA PHE A 40 5.82 4.29 2.56
C PHE A 40 5.05 5.59 2.79
N ARG A 41 5.23 6.54 1.87
CA ARG A 41 4.26 7.63 1.71
C ARG A 41 3.01 7.12 1.00
N GLN A 42 1.88 7.76 1.26
CA GLN A 42 0.62 7.36 0.67
C GLN A 42 0.10 8.35 -0.37
N ARG A 43 -0.85 7.87 -1.17
CA ARG A 43 -1.77 8.66 -1.99
C ARG A 43 -3.19 8.16 -1.74
N TRP A 44 -4.14 9.07 -1.79
CA TRP A 44 -5.56 8.75 -1.76
C TRP A 44 -6.04 8.44 -3.17
N ILE A 45 -6.87 7.40 -3.30
CA ILE A 45 -7.60 7.10 -4.51
C ILE A 45 -9.07 7.32 -4.18
N LEU A 46 -9.63 8.38 -4.75
CA LEU A 46 -10.98 8.79 -4.42
C LEU A 46 -12.00 7.96 -5.20
N LYS A 47 -13.05 7.60 -4.48
CA LYS A 47 -14.23 6.93 -5.01
C LYS A 47 -15.45 7.78 -4.68
N ASN A 48 -16.43 7.75 -5.57
CA ASN A 48 -17.71 8.44 -5.39
C ASN A 48 -18.90 7.46 -5.36
N ASP A 49 -18.62 6.16 -5.21
CA ASP A 49 -19.59 5.09 -5.25
C ASP A 49 -19.36 4.05 -4.14
N THR A 50 -20.47 3.44 -3.74
CA THR A 50 -20.49 2.35 -2.78
C THR A 50 -20.25 1.02 -3.51
N MET A 51 -19.43 0.15 -2.92
CA MET A 51 -19.21 -1.19 -3.46
C MET A 51 -20.45 -2.06 -3.26
N PRO A 52 -20.71 -3.03 -4.16
CA PRO A 52 -21.73 -4.03 -3.89
C PRO A 52 -21.38 -4.82 -2.62
N SER A 53 -22.40 -5.20 -1.85
CA SER A 53 -22.22 -6.02 -0.64
C SER A 53 -21.76 -7.45 -0.95
N LYS A 54 -22.06 -7.94 -2.16
CA LYS A 54 -21.63 -9.24 -2.69
C LYS A 54 -21.36 -9.14 -4.19
N TYR A 55 -20.34 -9.86 -4.67
CA TYR A 55 -20.07 -10.05 -6.09
C TYR A 55 -20.83 -11.28 -6.60
N LYS A 56 -21.53 -11.15 -7.72
CA LYS A 56 -22.37 -12.19 -8.33
C LYS A 56 -21.57 -13.14 -9.21
N ASP A 57 -20.61 -12.59 -9.94
CA ASP A 57 -19.84 -13.29 -10.95
C ASP A 57 -18.46 -12.63 -11.18
N ASP A 58 -17.67 -13.26 -12.04
CA ASP A 58 -16.32 -12.82 -12.39
C ASP A 58 -16.31 -11.47 -13.12
N ASN A 59 -17.33 -11.17 -13.92
CA ASN A 59 -17.44 -9.91 -14.65
C ASN A 59 -17.71 -8.75 -13.68
N GLN A 60 -18.62 -8.93 -12.73
CA GLN A 60 -18.86 -7.95 -11.66
C GLN A 60 -17.60 -7.79 -10.80
N THR A 61 -16.87 -8.86 -10.49
CA THR A 61 -15.60 -8.78 -9.77
C THR A 61 -14.58 -7.93 -10.51
N ALA A 62 -14.38 -8.17 -11.81
CA ALA A 62 -13.46 -7.40 -12.64
C ALA A 62 -13.85 -5.92 -12.72
N THR A 63 -15.14 -5.64 -12.91
CA THR A 63 -15.71 -4.28 -13.02
C THR A 63 -15.54 -3.47 -11.74
N TYR A 64 -15.60 -4.12 -10.59
CA TYR A 64 -15.55 -3.48 -9.28
C TYR A 64 -14.20 -3.64 -8.58
N MET A 65 -13.18 -4.23 -9.22
CA MET A 65 -11.86 -4.34 -8.62
C MET A 65 -11.24 -2.93 -8.44
N PRO A 66 -10.95 -2.48 -7.19
CA PRO A 66 -10.57 -1.08 -6.95
C PRO A 66 -9.34 -0.60 -7.74
N THR A 67 -8.37 -1.49 -7.94
CA THR A 67 -7.14 -1.21 -8.70
C THR A 67 -7.36 -0.98 -10.18
N LEU A 68 -8.46 -1.45 -10.76
CA LEU A 68 -8.80 -1.25 -12.17
C LEU A 68 -9.86 -0.16 -12.38
N ARG A 69 -10.72 0.06 -11.38
CA ARG A 69 -11.87 0.96 -11.49
C ARG A 69 -11.56 2.41 -11.12
N TYR A 70 -10.70 2.63 -10.14
CA TYR A 70 -10.49 3.97 -9.57
C TYR A 70 -9.13 4.53 -9.93
N HIS A 71 -9.17 5.69 -10.58
CA HIS A 71 -8.00 6.33 -11.17
C HIS A 71 -7.69 7.70 -10.57
N ASN A 72 -8.70 8.38 -10.00
CA ASN A 72 -8.52 9.71 -9.41
C ASN A 72 -7.62 9.63 -8.17
N THR A 73 -6.37 10.05 -8.33
CA THR A 73 -5.30 9.83 -7.36
C THR A 73 -4.76 11.16 -6.86
N SER A 74 -4.73 11.37 -5.54
CA SER A 74 -4.18 12.58 -4.94
C SER A 74 -2.68 12.70 -5.17
N HIS A 75 -2.16 13.89 -4.89
CA HIS A 75 -0.72 14.05 -4.70
C HIS A 75 -0.22 13.18 -3.53
N VAL A 76 1.09 12.93 -3.48
CA VAL A 76 1.71 12.17 -2.38
C VAL A 76 1.58 12.97 -1.08
N GLY A 77 0.93 12.40 -0.07
CA GLY A 77 0.78 13.05 1.23
C GLY A 77 2.14 13.25 1.94
N PRO A 78 2.28 14.24 2.83
CA PRO A 78 3.54 14.55 3.49
C PRO A 78 4.03 13.39 4.37
N VAL A 79 5.27 13.49 4.86
CA VAL A 79 5.85 12.43 5.71
C VAL A 79 5.03 12.29 6.99
N GLY A 80 4.63 11.06 7.32
CA GLY A 80 3.84 10.75 8.53
C GLY A 80 2.32 10.81 8.31
N HIS A 81 1.84 11.48 7.27
CA HIS A 81 0.41 11.54 6.96
C HIS A 81 -0.09 10.15 6.56
N THR A 82 -0.86 9.50 7.44
CA THR A 82 -1.43 8.15 7.24
C THR A 82 -0.41 7.16 6.66
N ALA A 83 0.82 7.28 7.18
CA ALA A 83 1.98 6.45 6.87
C ALA A 83 1.68 4.95 6.89
N LYS A 84 2.33 4.12 6.09
CA LYS A 84 2.27 2.66 6.31
C LYS A 84 3.66 2.09 6.30
N CYS A 85 3.89 1.11 7.15
CA CYS A 85 5.19 0.50 7.31
C CYS A 85 5.09 -1.01 7.13
N ILE A 86 6.16 -1.60 6.61
CA ILE A 86 6.42 -3.03 6.75
C ILE A 86 7.60 -3.18 7.71
N VAL A 87 7.34 -3.85 8.83
CA VAL A 87 8.31 -4.00 9.93
C VAL A 87 8.39 -5.45 10.39
N ASP A 88 9.51 -5.81 10.99
CA ASP A 88 9.63 -7.05 11.75
C ASP A 88 8.92 -6.85 13.10
N PRO A 89 7.81 -7.55 13.37
CA PRO A 89 7.04 -7.35 14.59
C PRO A 89 7.84 -7.67 15.86
N LEU A 90 8.84 -8.57 15.79
CA LEU A 90 9.68 -8.93 16.94
C LEU A 90 10.65 -7.81 17.36
N LYS A 91 10.77 -6.75 16.54
CA LYS A 91 11.68 -5.62 16.77
C LYS A 91 10.97 -4.39 17.32
N VAL A 92 9.65 -4.41 17.47
CA VAL A 92 8.87 -3.28 18.00
C VAL A 92 8.90 -3.30 19.54
N LYS A 93 9.30 -2.18 20.17
CA LYS A 93 9.65 -2.14 21.61
C LYS A 93 8.49 -2.34 22.56
N TYR A 94 7.28 -1.99 22.11
CA TYR A 94 6.07 -2.15 22.92
C TYR A 94 4.92 -2.67 22.05
N PRO A 95 4.78 -3.99 21.87
CA PRO A 95 3.65 -4.55 21.13
C PRO A 95 2.29 -4.21 21.76
N ASN A 96 2.26 -3.82 23.05
CA ASN A 96 1.04 -3.48 23.79
C ASN A 96 0.86 -1.96 24.02
N LEU A 97 1.87 -1.14 23.71
CA LEU A 97 1.76 0.32 23.53
C LEU A 97 1.60 0.66 22.03
N ILE A 98 1.26 -0.34 21.23
CA ILE A 98 0.38 -0.23 20.05
C ILE A 98 -1.01 0.20 20.56
N ARG A 99 -1.05 1.37 21.20
CA ARG A 99 -2.21 2.16 21.62
C ARG A 99 -1.93 3.48 20.91
N CYS A 100 -2.54 3.78 19.77
CA CYS A 100 -3.96 4.01 19.65
C CYS A 100 -4.53 3.40 18.36
N TYR A 101 -5.83 3.15 18.36
CA TYR A 101 -6.60 2.48 17.32
C TYR A 101 -6.59 3.14 15.93
N ASP A 102 -5.81 4.22 15.74
CA ASP A 102 -5.65 4.95 14.48
C ASP A 102 -4.18 5.04 13.98
N GLU A 103 -3.20 4.54 14.76
CA GLU A 103 -1.76 4.85 14.58
C GLU A 103 -0.87 3.65 14.27
N PHE A 104 -1.40 2.59 13.65
CA PHE A 104 -0.57 1.54 13.00
C PHE A 104 0.28 2.06 11.81
N HIS A 105 0.38 3.37 11.67
CA HIS A 105 0.91 4.05 10.53
C HIS A 105 2.42 4.34 10.67
N PHE A 106 2.95 4.53 11.88
CA PHE A 106 4.32 5.00 12.07
C PHE A 106 4.95 4.59 13.42
N PRO A 107 5.47 3.36 13.58
CA PRO A 107 6.20 2.98 14.79
C PRO A 107 7.49 3.79 14.94
N ASP A 108 7.69 4.39 16.11
CA ASP A 108 8.81 5.30 16.41
C ASP A 108 9.83 4.70 17.41
N LYS A 109 9.49 3.58 18.07
CA LYS A 109 10.32 2.92 19.08
C LYS A 109 10.59 1.45 18.73
N PHE A 110 11.86 1.13 18.54
CA PHE A 110 12.30 -0.22 18.21
C PHE A 110 13.45 -0.72 19.09
N HIS A 111 13.63 -2.04 19.13
CA HIS A 111 14.75 -2.72 19.77
C HIS A 111 16.01 -2.71 18.88
N ASN A 112 17.17 -2.83 19.51
CA ASN A 112 18.45 -3.21 18.89
C ASN A 112 18.87 -2.37 17.67
N ASN A 113 18.75 -1.04 17.72
CA ASN A 113 19.07 -0.14 16.60
C ASN A 113 18.24 -0.36 15.33
N TYR A 114 17.04 -0.94 15.47
CA TYR A 114 16.15 -1.12 14.32
C TYR A 114 15.63 0.23 13.85
N THR A 115 15.71 0.48 12.54
CA THR A 115 15.34 1.78 11.95
C THR A 115 14.36 1.62 10.79
N LEU A 116 13.53 2.64 10.57
CA LEU A 116 12.66 2.71 9.39
C LEU A 116 13.37 3.43 8.25
N TYR A 117 13.56 2.71 7.14
CA TYR A 117 13.94 3.31 5.88
C TYR A 117 12.73 3.97 5.23
N ARG A 118 12.80 5.29 5.05
CA ARG A 118 11.76 6.06 4.35
C ARG A 118 11.95 5.89 2.85
N LEU A 119 11.05 5.13 2.22
CA LEU A 119 11.09 4.90 0.79
C LEU A 119 10.72 6.19 0.04
N GLU A 120 11.53 6.58 -0.93
CA GLU A 120 11.18 7.69 -1.82
C GLU A 120 9.96 7.32 -2.67
N PRO A 121 8.97 8.23 -2.86
CA PRO A 121 7.74 7.94 -3.61
C PRO A 121 7.93 7.42 -5.03
N LYS A 122 9.05 7.75 -5.68
CA LYS A 122 9.38 7.26 -7.03
C LYS A 122 9.60 5.74 -7.07
N PHE A 123 9.97 5.13 -5.94
CA PHE A 123 10.19 3.69 -5.82
C PHE A 123 8.96 2.95 -5.29
N GLY A 124 8.09 3.62 -4.54
CA GLY A 124 6.85 3.03 -4.07
C GLY A 124 6.01 3.96 -3.21
N VAL A 125 4.70 3.80 -3.33
CA VAL A 125 3.68 4.49 -2.53
C VAL A 125 2.56 3.53 -2.17
N VAL A 126 1.89 3.79 -1.06
CA VAL A 126 0.64 3.11 -0.71
C VAL A 126 -0.53 3.79 -1.39
N ARG A 127 -1.41 2.99 -2.01
CA ARG A 127 -2.68 3.44 -2.59
C ARG A 127 -3.79 3.24 -1.55
N HIS A 128 -4.28 4.31 -0.95
CA HIS A 128 -5.36 4.28 0.02
C HIS A 128 -6.70 4.63 -0.66
N TYR A 129 -7.56 3.63 -0.87
CA TYR A 129 -8.85 3.84 -1.52
C TYR A 129 -9.88 4.36 -0.52
N ARG A 130 -10.57 5.45 -0.84
CA ARG A 130 -11.56 6.04 0.05
C ARG A 130 -12.76 6.57 -0.70
N ASP A 131 -13.94 6.20 -0.19
CA ASP A 131 -15.21 6.77 -0.63
C ASP A 131 -15.42 8.11 0.07
N VAL A 132 -15.55 9.18 -0.73
CA VAL A 132 -15.68 10.55 -0.24
C VAL A 132 -17.04 10.80 0.44
N HIS A 133 -18.04 9.99 0.12
CA HIS A 133 -19.39 10.08 0.67
C HIS A 133 -19.62 9.14 1.88
N LEU A 134 -18.65 8.28 2.20
CA LEU A 134 -18.79 7.33 3.30
C LEU A 134 -18.59 8.03 4.66
N GLY A 135 -19.70 8.20 5.38
CA GLY A 135 -19.73 8.94 6.63
C GLY A 135 -19.35 10.41 6.40
N SER A 136 -18.65 11.02 7.36
CA SER A 136 -18.18 12.41 7.25
C SER A 136 -16.77 12.54 6.67
N TRP A 137 -16.20 11.49 6.05
CA TRP A 137 -14.78 11.47 5.67
C TRP A 137 -14.42 12.61 4.70
N GLY A 138 -15.18 12.79 3.62
CA GLY A 138 -14.91 13.85 2.64
C GLY A 138 -15.03 15.25 3.25
N GLN A 139 -15.96 15.45 4.18
CA GLN A 139 -16.14 16.74 4.86
C GLN A 139 -14.96 17.08 5.77
N ILE A 140 -14.35 16.08 6.41
CA ILE A 140 -13.27 16.27 7.37
C ILE A 140 -11.91 16.34 6.66
N TRP A 141 -11.65 15.46 5.69
CA TRP A 141 -10.29 15.22 5.20
C TRP A 141 -10.05 15.65 3.75
N LEU A 142 -11.08 15.84 2.91
CA LEU A 142 -10.87 16.07 1.48
C LEU A 142 -10.07 17.34 1.20
N LYS A 143 -10.35 18.43 1.94
CA LYS A 143 -9.61 19.68 1.80
C LYS A 143 -8.11 19.50 2.07
N GLU A 144 -7.76 18.79 3.14
CA GLU A 144 -6.35 18.49 3.44
C GLU A 144 -5.70 17.69 2.30
N VAL A 145 -6.44 16.75 1.70
CA VAL A 145 -5.94 15.97 0.55
C VAL A 145 -5.74 16.83 -0.69
N GLU A 146 -6.63 17.79 -0.95
CA GLU A 146 -6.50 18.77 -2.03
C GLU A 146 -5.29 19.69 -1.82
N ASP A 147 -5.03 20.09 -0.58
CA ASP A 147 -3.89 20.94 -0.20
C ASP A 147 -2.53 20.23 -0.39
N MET A 148 -2.50 18.89 -0.51
CA MET A 148 -1.26 18.14 -0.83
C MET A 148 -0.77 18.39 -2.26
N GLY A 149 -1.63 18.89 -3.14
CA GLY A 149 -1.34 19.20 -4.54
C GLY A 149 -2.29 18.53 -5.52
N ASN A 150 -2.07 18.79 -6.81
CA ASN A 150 -2.97 18.37 -7.88
C ASN A 150 -3.18 16.85 -7.93
N PHE A 151 -4.44 16.47 -8.16
CA PHE A 151 -4.83 15.11 -8.49
C PHE A 151 -4.37 14.73 -9.89
N LEU A 152 -4.09 13.45 -10.08
CA LEU A 152 -3.71 12.86 -11.35
C LEU A 152 -4.52 11.58 -11.56
N MET A 153 -4.83 11.30 -12.82
CA MET A 153 -5.41 10.03 -13.22
C MET A 153 -4.30 8.99 -13.33
N THR A 154 -4.35 7.94 -12.51
CA THR A 154 -3.36 6.87 -12.53
C THR A 154 -3.99 5.49 -12.65
N ASP A 155 -3.40 4.66 -13.50
CA ASP A 155 -3.86 3.32 -13.81
C ASP A 155 -3.00 2.24 -13.16
N CYS A 156 -3.60 1.06 -12.95
CA CYS A 156 -2.82 -0.16 -12.80
C CYS A 156 -2.01 -0.39 -14.09
N PRO A 157 -0.69 -0.69 -14.00
CA PRO A 157 0.11 -0.95 -15.19
C PRO A 157 -0.47 -2.10 -16.03
N ALA A 158 -0.62 -1.86 -17.34
CA ALA A 158 -1.28 -2.79 -18.28
C ALA A 158 -0.77 -4.23 -18.16
N ARG A 159 0.55 -4.40 -18.06
CA ARG A 159 1.21 -5.72 -17.91
C ARG A 159 0.77 -6.55 -16.70
N TRP A 160 0.09 -5.95 -15.72
CA TRP A 160 -0.36 -6.64 -14.52
C TRP A 160 -1.88 -6.69 -14.38
N LYS A 161 -2.64 -6.00 -15.26
CA LYS A 161 -4.10 -5.89 -15.12
C LYS A 161 -4.77 -7.26 -15.14
N ASP A 162 -4.47 -8.06 -16.16
CA ASP A 162 -5.13 -9.34 -16.38
C ASP A 162 -4.75 -10.36 -15.31
N THR A 163 -3.44 -10.53 -15.07
CA THR A 163 -2.93 -11.43 -14.02
C THR A 163 -3.44 -11.05 -12.63
N LEU A 164 -3.56 -9.77 -12.31
CA LEU A 164 -4.13 -9.32 -11.04
C LEU A 164 -5.62 -9.71 -10.94
N CYS A 165 -6.38 -9.45 -12.01
CA CYS A 165 -7.81 -9.75 -12.06
C CYS A 165 -8.07 -11.26 -11.89
N GLU A 166 -7.37 -12.09 -12.67
CA GLU A 166 -7.48 -13.55 -12.58
C GLU A 166 -7.14 -14.07 -11.18
N ASN A 167 -6.08 -13.55 -10.56
CA ASN A 167 -5.68 -13.99 -9.22
C ASN A 167 -6.72 -13.60 -8.15
N VAL A 168 -7.34 -12.43 -8.28
CA VAL A 168 -8.42 -12.01 -7.38
C VAL A 168 -9.64 -12.90 -7.56
N GLN A 169 -10.07 -13.16 -8.80
CA GLN A 169 -11.19 -14.06 -9.10
C GLN A 169 -10.93 -15.47 -8.56
N LYS A 170 -9.76 -16.07 -8.84
CA LYS A 170 -9.36 -17.38 -8.30
C LYS A 170 -9.40 -17.42 -6.77
N ARG A 171 -8.95 -16.35 -6.11
CA ARG A 171 -8.98 -16.27 -4.63
C ARG A 171 -10.40 -16.16 -4.09
N LEU A 172 -11.27 -15.39 -4.74
CA LEU A 172 -12.68 -15.29 -4.35
C LEU A 172 -13.40 -16.62 -4.53
N HIS A 173 -13.18 -17.32 -5.65
CA HIS A 173 -13.70 -18.67 -5.87
C HIS A 173 -13.22 -19.66 -4.81
N TYR A 174 -11.94 -19.65 -4.45
CA TYR A 174 -11.42 -20.51 -3.39
C TYR A 174 -12.08 -20.24 -2.02
N ILE A 175 -12.38 -18.99 -1.67
CA ILE A 175 -12.96 -18.64 -0.36
C ILE A 175 -14.48 -18.84 -0.33
N TYR A 176 -15.17 -18.54 -1.43
CA TYR A 176 -16.63 -18.40 -1.47
C TYR A 176 -17.33 -19.36 -2.44
N GLY A 177 -16.60 -20.05 -3.32
CA GLY A 177 -17.15 -20.93 -4.36
C GLY A 177 -17.76 -22.22 -3.85
N ASP A 178 -17.27 -22.74 -2.72
CA ASP A 178 -17.75 -24.00 -2.12
C ASP A 178 -18.95 -23.83 -1.17
N LYS A 179 -19.60 -22.65 -1.16
CA LYS A 179 -20.77 -22.36 -0.32
C LYS A 179 -22.07 -22.25 -1.13
N ARG A 180 -22.38 -23.25 -1.93
CA ARG A 180 -23.71 -23.42 -2.55
C ARG A 180 -24.39 -24.67 -2.05
#